data_AF-A0A6A5A8D9-F1
#
_entry.id   AF-A0A6A5A8D9-F1
#
_cell.length_a   1.000
_cell.length_b   1.000
_cell.length_c   1.000
_cell.angle_alpha   90.00
_cell.angle_beta   90.00
_cell.angle_gamma   90.00
#
_symmetry.space_group_name_H-M   'P 1'
#
loop_
_entity.id
_entity.type
_entity.pdbx_description
1 polymer ?
#
loop_
_entity_poly.entity_id
_entity_poly.type
_entity_poly.pdbx_seq_one_letter_code
_entity_poly.pdbx_strand_id
1 'polypeptide(L)'
;MHLHRFDTRSPPANFCRVDHFGDASVPLDTCVRRELAARINYWPLGKIEAVANLRYLGLSFNPITPYFCHDEAGTLTALLLEVHNTPWNERCLYAMRVRPHDVLEPAIHPKAMHVSPFNAPPSSAAASIAVSQSEYEFKLVGKSSITVTLRDQVSKSVIMTASWKVDDTMSHTVQTGSWRTVIQIYIQAVKLVVNGLVMYSYEAQPKVSITSSLVVVPVLVFGAVAAVQYHQRLVLSALLFALLGPLVAVHHRYHGAMLPISILAVLVGLCAFASAATHSTLRVHGGVAAVAALTTSLFATPDHF
;
A
#
# COMPACT_ATOMS: atom_id res chain seq x y z
N MET A 1 13.21 8.01 -3.81
CA MET A 1 11.80 7.85 -4.19
C MET A 1 11.39 9.15 -4.83
N HIS A 2 11.10 9.16 -6.12
CA HIS A 2 10.67 10.36 -6.82
C HIS A 2 9.15 10.41 -6.72
N LEU A 3 8.63 11.43 -6.06
CA LEU A 3 7.20 11.64 -5.96
C LEU A 3 6.79 12.61 -7.06
N HIS A 4 5.65 12.36 -7.67
CA HIS A 4 5.12 13.23 -8.72
C HIS A 4 4.04 14.13 -8.14
N ARG A 5 4.20 15.44 -8.38
CA ARG A 5 3.19 16.45 -8.10
C ARG A 5 2.27 16.60 -9.31
N PHE A 6 0.96 16.44 -9.11
CA PHE A 6 -0.03 16.64 -10.19
C PHE A 6 -1.37 17.14 -9.62
N ASP A 7 -2.16 17.83 -10.46
CA ASP A 7 -3.54 18.23 -10.12
C ASP A 7 -4.41 16.97 -10.03
N THR A 8 -5.13 16.82 -8.93
CA THR A 8 -5.98 15.65 -8.67
C THR A 8 -7.20 15.56 -9.59
N ARG A 9 -7.53 16.63 -10.34
CA ARG A 9 -8.56 16.66 -11.38
C ARG A 9 -8.06 16.17 -12.74
N SER A 10 -6.75 16.22 -12.99
CA SER A 10 -6.11 15.79 -14.23
C SER A 10 -4.83 14.99 -13.96
N PRO A 11 -4.93 13.82 -13.30
CA PRO A 11 -3.77 13.03 -12.97
C PRO A 11 -3.15 12.36 -14.22
N PRO A 12 -1.86 11.98 -14.18
CA PRO A 12 -1.20 11.28 -15.28
C PRO A 12 -1.76 9.87 -15.50
N ALA A 13 -1.54 9.29 -16.70
CA ALA A 13 -2.16 8.02 -17.12
C ALA A 13 -1.91 6.79 -16.22
N ASN A 14 -0.80 6.75 -15.47
CA ASN A 14 -0.48 5.64 -14.56
C ASN A 14 -0.93 5.87 -13.11
N PHE A 15 -1.68 6.95 -12.87
CA PHE A 15 -2.37 7.17 -11.61
C PHE A 15 -3.63 6.29 -11.57
N CYS A 16 -3.86 5.59 -10.45
CA CYS A 16 -5.03 4.75 -10.30
C CYS A 16 -5.84 5.18 -9.07
N ARG A 17 -7.07 5.62 -9.30
CA ARG A 17 -7.92 6.23 -8.26
C ARG A 17 -8.15 5.30 -7.05
N VAL A 18 -8.26 3.98 -7.26
CA VAL A 18 -8.47 2.98 -6.18
C VAL A 18 -7.31 2.90 -5.18
N ASP A 19 -6.11 3.36 -5.57
CA ASP A 19 -4.92 3.34 -4.71
C ASP A 19 -4.94 4.45 -3.65
N HIS A 20 -5.84 5.43 -3.78
CA HIS A 20 -5.96 6.60 -2.90
C HIS A 20 -7.26 6.56 -2.08
N PHE A 21 -7.29 7.29 -0.97
CA PHE A 21 -8.44 7.29 -0.04
C PHE A 21 -9.77 7.73 -0.68
N GLY A 22 -10.89 7.35 -0.07
CA GLY A 22 -12.25 7.72 -0.50
C GLY A 22 -12.80 6.86 -1.63
N ASP A 23 -14.07 7.09 -1.98
CA ASP A 23 -14.76 6.39 -3.06
C ASP A 23 -14.09 6.66 -4.41
N ALA A 24 -13.75 5.58 -5.13
CA ALA A 24 -13.07 5.65 -6.41
C ALA A 24 -13.98 6.14 -7.56
N SER A 25 -15.29 6.12 -7.38
CA SER A 25 -16.25 6.73 -8.33
C SER A 25 -16.28 8.26 -8.23
N VAL A 26 -15.78 8.81 -7.11
CA VAL A 26 -15.75 10.25 -6.84
C VAL A 26 -14.37 10.83 -7.20
N PRO A 27 -14.31 11.97 -7.90
CA PRO A 27 -13.05 12.67 -8.14
C PRO A 27 -12.26 12.91 -6.85
N LEU A 28 -10.95 12.64 -6.88
CA LEU A 28 -10.12 12.69 -5.67
C LEU A 28 -10.08 14.09 -5.06
N ASP A 29 -10.10 15.15 -5.87
CA ASP A 29 -10.16 16.52 -5.38
C ASP A 29 -11.41 16.76 -4.50
N THR A 30 -12.56 16.21 -4.92
CA THR A 30 -13.82 16.30 -4.20
C THR A 30 -13.77 15.52 -2.88
N CYS A 31 -13.16 14.34 -2.87
CA CYS A 31 -12.90 13.60 -1.63
C CYS A 31 -12.03 14.39 -0.66
N VAL A 32 -10.96 15.02 -1.15
CA VAL A 32 -10.07 15.87 -0.33
C VAL A 32 -10.83 17.05 0.27
N ARG A 33 -11.63 17.77 -0.53
CA ARG A 33 -12.45 18.90 -0.04
C ARG A 33 -13.43 18.47 1.04
N ARG A 34 -14.12 17.35 0.83
CA ARG A 34 -15.08 16.78 1.81
C ARG A 34 -14.40 16.41 3.13
N GLU A 35 -13.23 15.77 3.07
CA GLU A 35 -12.48 15.41 4.28
C GLU A 35 -11.97 16.64 5.05
N LEU A 36 -11.48 17.67 4.34
CA LEU A 36 -11.08 18.93 4.97
C LEU A 36 -12.28 19.65 5.60
N ALA A 37 -13.43 19.66 4.93
CA ALA A 37 -14.64 20.23 5.50
C ALA A 37 -15.09 19.50 6.76
N ALA A 38 -15.04 18.17 6.75
CA ALA A 38 -15.43 17.35 7.89
C ALA A 38 -14.48 17.49 9.09
N ARG A 39 -13.16 17.54 8.86
CA ARG A 39 -12.15 17.49 9.93
C ARG A 39 -11.76 18.83 10.50
N ILE A 40 -11.72 19.88 9.65
CA ILE A 40 -11.20 21.20 10.03
C ILE A 40 -12.12 22.35 9.59
N ASN A 41 -13.37 22.04 9.23
CA ASN A 41 -14.38 23.00 8.80
C ASN A 41 -13.85 23.95 7.71
N TYR A 42 -13.21 23.38 6.68
CA TYR A 42 -12.66 24.16 5.59
C TYR A 42 -12.87 23.53 4.21
N TRP A 43 -13.29 24.37 3.29
CA TRP A 43 -13.43 24.03 1.89
C TRP A 43 -12.46 24.89 1.06
N PRO A 44 -11.31 24.35 0.62
CA PRO A 44 -10.46 25.09 -0.31
C PRO A 44 -11.22 25.31 -1.61
N LEU A 45 -11.00 26.44 -2.28
CA LEU A 45 -11.68 26.80 -3.54
C LEU A 45 -10.75 26.67 -4.76
N GLY A 46 -9.44 26.65 -4.55
CA GLY A 46 -8.44 26.53 -5.60
C GLY A 46 -8.10 25.10 -6.00
N LYS A 47 -6.95 24.98 -6.66
CA LYS A 47 -6.38 23.70 -7.10
C LYS A 47 -5.99 22.81 -5.92
N ILE A 48 -6.04 21.49 -6.15
CA ILE A 48 -5.54 20.48 -5.20
C ILE A 48 -4.50 19.66 -5.94
N GLU A 49 -3.31 19.58 -5.36
CA GLU A 49 -2.19 18.85 -5.94
C GLU A 49 -1.77 17.72 -5.02
N ALA A 50 -1.61 16.52 -5.58
CA ALA A 50 -1.14 15.35 -4.84
C ALA A 50 0.33 15.09 -5.15
N VAL A 51 1.05 14.55 -4.16
CA VAL A 51 2.43 14.09 -4.31
C VAL A 51 2.48 12.59 -4.06
N ALA A 52 2.59 11.80 -5.13
CA ALA A 52 2.52 10.34 -5.05
C ALA A 52 3.43 9.65 -6.08
N ASN A 53 3.77 8.41 -5.82
CA ASN A 53 4.32 7.48 -6.81
C ASN A 53 3.18 6.95 -7.66
N LEU A 54 3.45 6.82 -8.95
CA LEU A 54 2.55 6.19 -9.90
C LEU A 54 2.65 4.67 -9.82
N ARG A 55 1.61 4.01 -10.31
CA ARG A 55 1.58 2.56 -10.38
C ARG A 55 2.63 2.08 -11.37
N TYR A 56 3.38 1.06 -10.97
CA TYR A 56 4.35 0.37 -11.82
C TYR A 56 4.11 -1.13 -11.76
N LEU A 57 3.89 -1.76 -12.93
CA LEU A 57 3.54 -3.18 -13.06
C LEU A 57 2.39 -3.64 -12.14
N GLY A 58 1.37 -2.79 -11.98
CA GLY A 58 0.22 -3.09 -11.11
C GLY A 58 0.44 -2.81 -9.62
N LEU A 59 1.62 -2.34 -9.20
CA LEU A 59 1.96 -2.05 -7.81
C LEU A 59 2.08 -0.55 -7.57
N SER A 60 1.52 -0.08 -6.45
CA SER A 60 1.63 1.30 -5.97
C SER A 60 2.19 1.27 -4.55
N PHE A 61 3.16 2.12 -4.26
CA PHE A 61 3.76 2.23 -2.93
C PHE A 61 3.81 3.69 -2.51
N ASN A 62 2.84 4.10 -1.69
CA ASN A 62 2.66 5.47 -1.23
C ASN A 62 2.47 5.50 0.29
N PRO A 63 3.55 5.33 1.09
CA PRO A 63 3.45 5.30 2.56
C PRO A 63 2.88 6.60 3.13
N ILE A 64 3.10 7.71 2.42
CA ILE A 64 2.37 8.95 2.62
C ILE A 64 2.04 9.58 1.26
N THR A 65 0.87 10.19 1.15
CA THR A 65 0.46 11.03 0.03
C THR A 65 -0.01 12.38 0.58
N PRO A 66 0.78 13.46 0.43
CA PRO A 66 0.31 14.80 0.72
C PRO A 66 -0.56 15.37 -0.39
N TYR A 67 -1.65 16.02 0.00
CA TYR A 67 -2.56 16.79 -0.83
C TYR A 67 -2.48 18.28 -0.47
N PHE A 68 -1.79 19.04 -1.30
CA PHE A 68 -1.62 20.48 -1.16
C PHE A 68 -2.86 21.19 -1.69
N CYS A 69 -3.56 21.91 -0.81
CA CYS A 69 -4.84 22.53 -1.13
C CYS A 69 -4.71 24.05 -1.17
N HIS A 70 -5.02 24.62 -2.32
CA HIS A 70 -4.87 26.04 -2.59
C HIS A 70 -6.21 26.78 -2.52
N ASP A 71 -6.17 28.08 -2.25
CA ASP A 71 -7.29 28.98 -2.48
C ASP A 71 -7.35 29.46 -3.95
N GLU A 72 -8.34 30.29 -4.28
CA GLU A 72 -8.53 30.84 -5.64
C GLU A 72 -7.33 31.69 -6.10
N ALA A 73 -6.62 32.33 -5.16
CA ALA A 73 -5.42 33.10 -5.44
C ALA A 73 -4.16 32.23 -5.65
N GLY A 74 -4.28 30.90 -5.49
CA GLY A 74 -3.18 29.96 -5.61
C GLY A 74 -2.32 29.83 -4.34
N THR A 75 -2.72 30.44 -3.23
CA THR A 75 -2.03 30.34 -1.93
C THR A 75 -2.34 29.00 -1.29
N LEU A 76 -1.32 28.34 -0.74
CA LEU A 76 -1.50 27.11 0.02
C LEU A 76 -2.23 27.42 1.34
N THR A 77 -3.40 26.82 1.56
CA THR A 77 -4.26 27.15 2.72
C THR A 77 -4.63 25.93 3.56
N ALA A 78 -4.47 24.72 3.03
CA ALA A 78 -4.64 23.49 3.78
C ALA A 78 -3.76 22.36 3.23
N LEU A 79 -3.54 21.36 4.08
CA LEU A 79 -2.83 20.14 3.76
C LEU A 79 -3.62 18.95 4.29
N LEU A 80 -3.89 17.97 3.44
CA LEU A 80 -4.39 16.67 3.85
C LEU A 80 -3.28 15.65 3.62
N LEU A 81 -2.98 14.83 4.62
CA LEU A 81 -2.00 13.76 4.52
C LEU A 81 -2.71 12.42 4.61
N GLU A 82 -2.58 11.61 3.58
CA GLU A 82 -2.95 10.20 3.63
C GLU A 82 -1.72 9.38 4.00
N VAL A 83 -1.77 8.70 5.15
CA VAL A 83 -0.78 7.71 5.55
C VAL A 83 -1.33 6.33 5.22
N HIS A 84 -0.54 5.50 4.54
CA HIS A 84 -0.95 4.17 4.08
C HIS A 84 -0.17 3.07 4.79
N ASN A 85 -0.88 2.12 5.39
CA ASN A 85 -0.28 0.92 5.96
C ASN A 85 -0.10 -0.14 4.86
N THR A 86 1.10 -0.22 4.29
CA THR A 86 1.43 -1.26 3.31
C THR A 86 1.97 -2.48 4.07
N PRO A 87 1.53 -3.72 3.78
CA PRO A 87 0.65 -4.13 2.69
C PRO A 87 -0.86 -4.10 2.99
N TRP A 88 -1.27 -3.88 4.23
CA TRP A 88 -2.64 -4.14 4.73
C TRP A 88 -3.73 -3.21 4.18
N ASN A 89 -3.36 -2.18 3.42
CA ASN A 89 -4.27 -1.28 2.72
C ASN A 89 -5.22 -0.53 3.67
N GLU A 90 -4.71 -0.23 4.86
CA GLU A 90 -5.35 0.69 5.80
C GLU A 90 -4.82 2.09 5.58
N ARG A 91 -5.67 3.08 5.85
CA ARG A 91 -5.36 4.48 5.59
C ARG A 91 -5.78 5.32 6.78
N CYS A 92 -4.95 6.29 7.15
CA CYS A 92 -5.31 7.32 8.10
C CYS A 92 -5.07 8.69 7.48
N LEU A 93 -5.98 9.62 7.74
CA LEU A 93 -5.91 10.98 7.23
C LEU A 93 -5.60 11.97 8.34
N TYR A 94 -4.69 12.90 8.06
CA TYR A 94 -4.37 14.03 8.93
C TYR A 94 -4.65 15.33 8.18
N ALA A 95 -5.55 16.15 8.70
CA ALA A 95 -5.99 17.39 8.08
C ALA A 95 -5.47 18.59 8.86
N MET A 96 -4.87 19.55 8.16
CA MET A 96 -4.24 20.72 8.74
C MET A 96 -4.57 21.98 7.93
N ARG A 97 -4.81 23.09 8.62
CA ARG A 97 -4.78 24.43 8.04
C ARG A 97 -3.35 24.90 7.88
N VAL A 98 -3.10 25.67 6.84
CA VAL A 98 -1.87 26.47 6.73
C VAL A 98 -2.18 27.88 7.20
N ARG A 99 -1.50 28.31 8.26
CA ARG A 99 -1.57 29.64 8.86
C ARG A 99 -0.45 30.52 8.28
N PRO A 100 -0.46 31.84 8.54
CA PRO A 100 0.65 32.72 8.16
C PRO A 100 2.00 32.14 8.58
N HIS A 101 3.03 32.45 7.79
CA HIS A 101 4.39 31.90 7.96
C HIS A 101 4.49 30.38 7.80
N ASP A 102 3.63 29.78 6.96
CA ASP A 102 3.68 28.36 6.59
C ASP A 102 3.51 27.39 7.77
N VAL A 103 2.84 27.84 8.83
CA VAL A 103 2.61 27.05 10.05
C VAL A 103 1.40 26.13 9.87
N LEU A 104 1.55 24.85 10.19
CA LEU A 104 0.46 23.87 10.15
C LEU A 104 -0.35 23.89 11.45
N GLU A 105 -1.68 23.85 11.34
CA GLU A 105 -2.59 23.83 12.49
C GLU A 105 -3.72 22.80 12.33
N PRO A 106 -3.83 21.82 13.24
CA PRO A 106 -2.85 21.47 14.28
C PRO A 106 -1.60 20.84 13.65
N ALA A 107 -0.39 21.27 14.03
CA ALA A 107 0.84 20.62 13.56
C ALA A 107 1.05 19.22 14.16
N ILE A 108 0.37 18.92 15.28
CA ILE A 108 0.58 17.70 16.07
C ILE A 108 -0.70 16.86 16.01
N HIS A 109 -0.54 15.58 15.68
CA HIS A 109 -1.63 14.62 15.69
C HIS A 109 -1.24 13.34 16.43
N PRO A 110 -2.18 12.68 17.13
CA PRO A 110 -1.93 11.36 17.69
C PRO A 110 -1.64 10.35 16.58
N LYS A 111 -0.67 9.46 16.81
CA LYS A 111 -0.40 8.34 15.91
C LYS A 111 -1.58 7.37 15.96
N ALA A 112 -2.23 7.15 14.83
CA ALA A 112 -3.48 6.40 14.75
C ALA A 112 -3.33 4.99 14.16
N MET A 113 -2.18 4.65 13.55
CA MET A 113 -1.95 3.35 12.93
C MET A 113 -0.57 2.77 13.21
N HIS A 114 -0.47 1.44 13.27
CA HIS A 114 0.78 0.70 13.38
C HIS A 114 1.37 0.45 11.98
N VAL A 115 2.08 1.46 11.45
CA VAL A 115 2.63 1.48 10.07
C VAL A 115 4.08 1.01 9.94
N SER A 116 4.74 0.67 11.06
CA SER A 116 6.12 0.18 11.06
C SER A 116 6.28 -0.81 12.20
N PRO A 117 6.82 -2.02 11.95
CA PRO A 117 7.04 -3.02 12.99
C PRO A 117 8.08 -2.57 14.01
N PHE A 118 8.91 -1.56 13.72
CA PHE A 118 9.92 -1.06 14.65
C PHE A 118 9.41 0.07 15.55
N ASN A 119 8.13 0.44 15.41
CA ASN A 119 7.48 1.44 16.25
C ASN A 119 6.36 0.80 17.04
N ALA A 120 6.19 1.20 18.30
CA ALA A 120 5.06 0.72 19.08
C ALA A 120 3.72 1.07 18.39
N PRO A 121 2.72 0.18 18.47
CA PRO A 121 1.39 0.44 17.92
C PRO A 121 0.68 1.56 18.71
N PRO A 122 -0.34 2.21 18.12
CA PRO A 122 -1.27 3.05 18.87
C PRO A 122 -1.95 2.19 19.93
N SER A 123 -1.75 2.52 21.21
CA SER A 123 -2.33 1.78 22.36
C SER A 123 -2.10 0.26 22.35
N SER A 124 -0.89 -0.19 22.66
CA SER A 124 -0.65 -1.61 23.00
C SER A 124 -0.86 -1.82 24.51
N ALA A 125 -1.76 -2.72 24.88
CA ALA A 125 -1.87 -3.25 26.24
C ALA A 125 -0.77 -4.28 26.57
N ALA A 126 -0.02 -4.75 25.57
CA ALA A 126 0.95 -5.84 25.67
C ALA A 126 2.36 -5.42 26.10
N ALA A 127 2.60 -4.12 26.33
CA ALA A 127 3.87 -3.61 26.86
C ALA A 127 3.63 -2.98 28.23
N SER A 128 3.94 -3.73 29.29
CA SER A 128 3.83 -3.36 30.71
C SER A 128 4.84 -2.29 31.17
N ILE A 129 5.36 -1.47 30.25
CA ILE A 129 6.27 -0.35 30.54
C ILE A 129 5.67 0.85 29.84
N ALA A 130 5.10 1.77 30.63
CA ALA A 130 4.63 3.12 30.26
C ALA A 130 4.68 3.40 28.75
N VAL A 131 3.73 2.83 27.99
CA VAL A 131 3.74 2.93 26.54
C VAL A 131 3.43 4.36 26.20
N SER A 132 4.45 5.06 25.70
CA SER A 132 4.29 6.39 25.19
C SER A 132 3.28 6.38 24.07
N GLN A 133 2.16 7.03 24.32
CA GLN A 133 1.33 7.54 23.25
C GLN A 133 2.29 8.30 22.33
N SER A 134 2.39 7.92 21.06
CA SER A 134 3.27 8.61 20.12
C SER A 134 2.46 9.62 19.33
N GLU A 135 3.07 10.73 18.94
CA GLU A 135 2.45 11.78 18.14
C GLU A 135 3.28 12.05 16.88
N TYR A 136 2.60 12.40 15.80
CA TYR A 136 3.22 12.95 14.62
C TYR A 136 3.22 14.46 14.72
N GLU A 137 4.39 15.07 14.55
CA GLU A 137 4.54 16.49 14.25
C GLU A 137 4.79 16.65 12.76
N PHE A 138 3.97 17.47 12.13
CA PHE A 138 4.09 17.83 10.73
C PHE A 138 4.64 19.25 10.61
N LYS A 139 5.62 19.42 9.74
CA LYS A 139 6.19 20.73 9.41
C LYS A 139 6.22 20.90 7.90
N LEU A 140 5.75 22.04 7.45
CA LEU A 140 5.93 22.49 6.08
C LEU A 140 7.31 23.16 5.98
N VAL A 141 8.11 22.75 4.99
CA VAL A 141 9.45 23.30 4.73
C VAL A 141 9.42 23.91 3.33
N GLY A 142 9.27 25.24 3.27
CA GLY A 142 9.04 25.95 2.02
C GLY A 142 7.68 25.58 1.40
N LYS A 143 7.57 25.68 0.06
CA LYS A 143 6.28 25.46 -0.65
C LYS A 143 6.04 24.03 -1.10
N SER A 144 6.99 23.12 -0.89
CA SER A 144 7.02 21.84 -1.61
C SER A 144 7.65 20.67 -0.84
N SER A 145 7.97 20.85 0.45
CA SER A 145 8.50 19.77 1.28
C SER A 145 7.73 19.66 2.59
N ILE A 146 7.47 18.43 3.01
CA ILE A 146 6.83 18.13 4.29
C ILE A 146 7.74 17.22 5.09
N THR A 147 7.98 17.61 6.33
CA THR A 147 8.70 16.82 7.31
C THR A 147 7.70 16.26 8.33
N VAL A 148 7.81 14.96 8.58
CA VAL A 148 7.04 14.25 9.60
C VAL A 148 8.00 13.74 10.64
N THR A 149 7.80 14.18 11.86
CA THR A 149 8.57 13.74 13.03
C THR A 149 7.66 12.91 13.90
N LEU A 150 8.03 11.65 14.14
CA LEU A 150 7.40 10.83 15.17
C LEU A 150 8.06 11.14 16.50
N ARG A 151 7.25 11.49 17.50
CA ARG A 151 7.71 11.84 18.84
C ARG A 151 6.99 11.01 19.89
N ASP A 152 7.70 10.81 20.98
CA ASP A 152 7.13 10.32 22.23
C ASP A 152 6.26 11.42 22.87
N GLN A 153 5.01 11.14 23.25
CA GLN A 153 4.14 12.22 23.79
C GLN A 153 4.56 12.72 25.16
N VAL A 154 5.21 11.88 25.98
CA VAL A 154 5.55 12.23 27.37
C VAL A 154 6.90 12.95 27.44
N SER A 155 7.94 12.33 26.89
CA SER A 155 9.30 12.88 26.89
C SER A 155 9.53 13.93 25.81
N LYS A 156 8.64 14.01 24.80
CA LYS A 156 8.80 14.83 23.58
C LYS A 156 10.08 14.51 22.80
N SER A 157 10.73 13.39 23.09
CA SER A 157 11.90 12.92 22.36
C SER A 157 11.54 12.52 20.93
N VAL A 158 12.47 12.72 20.00
CA VAL A 158 12.31 12.36 18.59
C VAL A 158 12.62 10.89 18.42
N ILE A 159 11.64 10.12 17.95
CA ILE A 159 11.79 8.69 17.64
C ILE A 159 12.34 8.54 16.21
N MET A 160 11.73 9.25 15.26
CA MET A 160 12.20 9.28 13.88
C MET A 160 11.73 10.55 13.16
N THR A 161 12.46 10.91 12.11
CA THR A 161 12.08 11.98 11.19
C THR A 161 12.18 11.48 9.77
N ALA A 162 11.13 11.75 8.99
CA ALA A 162 11.10 11.50 7.56
C ALA A 162 10.68 12.79 6.85
N SER A 163 11.26 13.02 5.67
CA SER A 163 10.95 14.20 4.86
C SER A 163 10.64 13.79 3.43
N TRP A 164 9.57 14.38 2.89
CA TRP A 164 9.16 14.22 1.51
C TRP A 164 9.35 15.57 0.83
N LYS A 165 10.40 15.65 0.02
CA LYS A 165 10.72 16.82 -0.79
C LYS A 165 10.22 16.59 -2.20
N VAL A 166 9.45 17.54 -2.73
CA VAL A 166 9.14 17.60 -4.16
C VAL A 166 10.27 18.37 -4.85
N ASP A 167 10.80 17.78 -5.91
CA ASP A 167 11.76 18.43 -6.80
C ASP A 167 11.09 18.63 -8.16
N ASP A 168 10.75 19.88 -8.47
CA ASP A 168 10.06 20.25 -9.70
C ASP A 168 11.01 20.31 -10.92
N THR A 169 12.33 20.14 -10.72
CA THR A 169 13.35 20.29 -11.77
C THR A 169 13.81 18.98 -12.40
N MET A 170 13.53 17.83 -11.77
CA MET A 170 13.98 16.52 -12.27
C MET A 170 12.96 15.90 -13.23
N SER A 171 13.43 15.46 -14.40
CA SER A 171 12.64 14.69 -15.36
C SER A 171 12.35 13.26 -14.86
N HIS A 172 11.18 12.76 -15.20
CA HIS A 172 10.58 11.52 -14.72
C HIS A 172 11.35 10.25 -15.13
N THR A 173 11.92 9.51 -14.17
CA THR A 173 12.38 8.14 -14.40
C THR A 173 11.58 7.16 -13.54
N VAL A 174 10.31 6.94 -13.93
CA VAL A 174 9.34 6.07 -13.22
C VAL A 174 9.77 4.59 -13.23
N GLN A 175 10.64 4.19 -14.16
CA GLN A 175 10.84 2.80 -14.55
C GLN A 175 11.50 1.88 -13.51
N THR A 176 12.16 2.42 -12.47
CA THR A 176 12.90 1.57 -11.51
C THR A 176 12.72 1.91 -10.03
N GLY A 177 11.99 3.00 -9.73
CA GLY A 177 11.92 3.53 -8.36
C GLY A 177 11.19 2.63 -7.38
N SER A 178 10.00 2.13 -7.75
CA SER A 178 9.09 1.45 -6.81
C SER A 178 9.68 0.14 -6.28
N TRP A 179 10.21 -0.73 -7.15
CA TRP A 179 10.73 -2.03 -6.71
C TRP A 179 12.05 -1.89 -5.95
N ARG A 180 12.96 -0.99 -6.39
CA ARG A 180 14.23 -0.75 -5.69
C ARG A 180 13.96 -0.26 -4.28
N THR A 181 13.02 0.68 -4.12
CA THR A 181 12.63 1.18 -2.80
C THR A 181 12.01 0.08 -1.94
N VAL A 182 11.10 -0.73 -2.47
CA VAL A 182 10.51 -1.85 -1.72
C VAL A 182 11.59 -2.84 -1.26
N ILE A 183 12.47 -3.30 -2.16
CA ILE A 183 13.57 -4.20 -1.81
C ILE A 183 14.49 -3.58 -0.76
N GLN A 184 14.84 -2.29 -0.91
CA GLN A 184 15.67 -1.58 0.05
C GLN A 184 15.02 -1.49 1.44
N ILE A 185 13.71 -1.30 1.53
CA ILE A 185 12.98 -1.29 2.80
C ILE A 185 13.13 -2.64 3.50
N TYR A 186 12.97 -3.76 2.78
CA TYR A 186 13.14 -5.09 3.36
C TYR A 186 14.59 -5.35 3.79
N ILE A 187 15.59 -4.96 2.99
CA ILE A 187 17.00 -5.09 3.37
C ILE A 187 17.30 -4.27 4.64
N GLN A 188 16.78 -3.05 4.74
CA GLN A 188 16.97 -2.21 5.92
C GLN A 188 16.25 -2.79 7.14
N ALA A 189 15.05 -3.36 6.98
CA ALA A 189 14.34 -4.04 8.06
C ALA A 189 15.16 -5.21 8.62
N VAL A 190 15.77 -6.04 7.76
CA VAL A 190 16.66 -7.13 8.20
C VAL A 190 17.85 -6.58 8.98
N LYS A 191 18.48 -5.50 8.51
CA LYS A 191 19.60 -4.87 9.23
C LYS A 191 19.19 -4.39 10.61
N LEU A 192 18.01 -3.78 10.76
CA LEU A 192 17.51 -3.32 12.05
C LEU A 192 17.29 -4.48 13.02
N VAL A 193 16.73 -5.59 12.55
CA VAL A 193 16.55 -6.81 13.37
C VAL A 193 17.90 -7.40 13.78
N VAL A 194 18.85 -7.51 12.86
CA VAL A 194 20.22 -8.00 13.15
C VAL A 194 20.92 -7.10 14.17
N ASN A 195 20.62 -5.80 14.17
CA ASN A 195 21.13 -4.83 15.15
C ASN A 195 20.33 -4.80 16.46
N GLY A 196 19.40 -5.72 16.68
CA GLY A 196 18.69 -5.90 17.95
C GLY A 196 17.48 -4.98 18.17
N LEU A 197 16.95 -4.31 17.13
CA LEU A 197 15.69 -3.58 17.27
C LEU A 197 14.52 -4.54 17.46
N VAL A 198 13.69 -4.25 18.45
CA VAL A 198 12.45 -4.99 18.74
C VAL A 198 11.44 -4.77 17.61
N MET A 199 10.82 -5.85 17.17
CA MET A 199 9.67 -5.80 16.27
C MET A 199 8.38 -6.00 17.06
N TYR A 200 7.44 -5.08 16.87
CA TYR A 200 6.06 -5.19 17.30
C TYR A 200 5.25 -5.87 16.19
N SER A 201 4.47 -6.88 16.55
CA SER A 201 3.59 -7.58 15.62
C SER A 201 2.44 -6.70 15.18
N TYR A 202 2.09 -6.77 13.89
CA TYR A 202 0.88 -6.19 13.36
C TYR A 202 -0.20 -7.27 13.23
N GLU A 203 -1.34 -7.08 13.89
CA GLU A 203 -2.50 -7.98 13.75
C GLU A 203 -3.43 -7.46 12.65
N ALA A 204 -3.16 -7.86 11.41
CA ALA A 204 -4.01 -7.50 10.28
C ALA A 204 -5.39 -8.16 10.40
N GLN A 205 -6.44 -7.36 10.25
CA GLN A 205 -7.80 -7.87 10.16
C GLN A 205 -8.03 -8.47 8.77
N PRO A 206 -8.45 -9.75 8.66
CA PRO A 206 -8.73 -10.36 7.38
C PRO A 206 -9.96 -9.70 6.74
N LYS A 207 -9.87 -9.33 5.47
CA LYS A 207 -11.00 -8.79 4.70
C LYS A 207 -12.01 -9.87 4.30
N VAL A 208 -11.55 -11.11 4.22
CA VAL A 208 -12.32 -12.27 3.77
C VAL A 208 -12.19 -13.40 4.79
N SER A 209 -13.29 -14.09 5.08
CA SER A 209 -13.30 -15.26 5.96
C SER A 209 -12.37 -16.36 5.43
N ILE A 210 -11.76 -17.13 6.35
CA ILE A 210 -10.92 -18.29 6.00
C ILE A 210 -11.72 -19.37 5.23
N THR A 211 -13.03 -19.43 5.42
CA THR A 211 -13.94 -20.37 4.76
C THR A 211 -14.43 -19.89 3.40
N SER A 212 -14.08 -18.66 2.99
CA SER A 212 -14.50 -18.12 1.70
C SER A 212 -13.94 -18.94 0.54
N SER A 213 -14.74 -19.05 -0.53
CA SER A 213 -14.29 -19.65 -1.79
C SER A 213 -13.02 -19.00 -2.33
N LEU A 214 -12.84 -17.69 -2.15
CA LEU A 214 -11.63 -16.97 -2.56
C LEU A 214 -10.36 -17.47 -1.85
N VAL A 215 -10.48 -18.08 -0.67
CA VAL A 215 -9.35 -18.63 0.10
C VAL A 215 -9.22 -20.14 -0.15
N VAL A 216 -10.34 -20.87 -0.09
CA VAL A 216 -10.35 -22.34 -0.16
C VAL A 216 -10.07 -22.85 -1.58
N VAL A 217 -10.68 -22.24 -2.61
CA VAL A 217 -10.58 -22.73 -3.99
C VAL A 217 -9.14 -22.70 -4.51
N PRO A 218 -8.35 -21.62 -4.34
CA PRO A 218 -6.94 -21.63 -4.74
C PRO A 218 -6.14 -22.76 -4.08
N VAL A 219 -6.29 -22.97 -2.76
CA VAL A 219 -5.55 -24.03 -2.06
C VAL A 219 -5.88 -25.41 -2.63
N LEU A 220 -7.16 -25.70 -2.87
CA LEU A 220 -7.59 -26.99 -3.40
C LEU A 220 -7.13 -27.21 -4.84
N VAL A 221 -7.30 -26.22 -5.72
CA VAL A 221 -6.94 -26.33 -7.14
C VAL A 221 -5.43 -26.48 -7.31
N PHE A 222 -4.66 -25.57 -6.70
CA PHE A 222 -3.20 -25.62 -6.79
C PHE A 222 -2.64 -26.88 -6.11
N GLY A 223 -3.23 -27.31 -4.99
CA GLY A 223 -2.88 -28.57 -4.31
C GLY A 223 -3.15 -29.81 -5.16
N ALA A 224 -4.29 -29.87 -5.86
CA ALA A 224 -4.62 -30.96 -6.77
C ALA A 224 -3.63 -31.02 -7.95
N VAL A 225 -3.29 -29.87 -8.55
CA VAL A 225 -2.28 -29.78 -9.60
C VAL A 225 -0.90 -30.22 -9.09
N ALA A 226 -0.50 -29.80 -7.89
CA ALA A 226 0.74 -30.21 -7.27
C ALA A 226 0.80 -31.73 -7.05
N ALA A 227 -0.28 -32.35 -6.57
CA ALA A 227 -0.36 -33.81 -6.37
C ALA A 227 -0.21 -34.59 -7.68
N VAL A 228 -0.90 -34.13 -8.74
CA VAL A 228 -0.79 -34.74 -10.09
C VAL A 228 0.65 -34.63 -10.61
N GLN A 229 1.29 -33.46 -10.46
CA GLN A 229 2.68 -33.26 -10.91
C GLN A 229 3.68 -34.09 -10.11
N TYR A 230 3.47 -34.22 -8.79
CA TYR A 230 4.30 -35.05 -7.93
C TYR A 230 4.22 -36.53 -8.34
N HIS A 231 3.02 -37.04 -8.60
CA HIS A 231 2.83 -38.41 -9.10
C HIS A 231 3.52 -38.65 -10.44
N GLN A 232 3.60 -37.61 -11.28
CA GLN A 232 4.34 -37.64 -12.56
C GLN A 232 5.85 -37.40 -12.43
N ARG A 233 6.40 -37.41 -11.20
CA ARG A 233 7.82 -37.19 -10.89
C ARG A 233 8.35 -35.79 -11.24
N LEU A 234 7.47 -34.81 -11.42
CA LEU A 234 7.83 -33.41 -11.67
C LEU A 234 7.92 -32.65 -10.34
N VAL A 235 8.93 -32.97 -9.54
CA VAL A 235 9.01 -32.55 -8.14
C VAL A 235 9.12 -31.02 -7.99
N LEU A 236 9.93 -30.36 -8.81
CA LEU A 236 10.14 -28.91 -8.71
C LEU A 236 8.86 -28.11 -9.01
N SER A 237 8.11 -28.51 -10.04
CA SER A 237 6.85 -27.87 -10.37
C SER A 237 5.77 -28.20 -9.34
N ALA A 238 5.73 -29.43 -8.83
CA ALA A 238 4.81 -29.81 -7.76
C ALA A 238 4.99 -28.94 -6.51
N LEU A 239 6.25 -28.71 -6.07
CA LEU A 239 6.57 -27.82 -4.96
C LEU A 239 6.12 -26.38 -5.23
N LEU A 240 6.36 -25.89 -6.45
CA LEU A 240 5.95 -24.54 -6.84
C LEU A 240 4.43 -24.36 -6.71
N PHE A 241 3.64 -25.27 -7.29
CA PHE A 241 2.17 -25.23 -7.21
C PHE A 241 1.68 -25.40 -5.77
N ALA A 242 2.31 -26.26 -4.97
CA ALA A 242 1.96 -26.45 -3.55
C ALA A 242 2.15 -25.17 -2.71
N LEU A 243 3.13 -24.31 -3.05
CA LEU A 243 3.34 -23.02 -2.40
C LEU A 243 2.38 -21.94 -2.92
N LEU A 244 2.06 -22.00 -4.20
CA LEU A 244 1.27 -20.99 -4.92
C LEU A 244 -0.17 -20.87 -4.39
N GLY A 245 -0.83 -22.00 -4.11
CA GLY A 245 -2.18 -22.03 -3.55
C GLY A 245 -2.31 -21.27 -2.22
N PRO A 246 -1.54 -21.64 -1.18
CA PRO A 246 -1.49 -20.91 0.08
C PRO A 246 -1.12 -19.43 -0.06
N LEU A 247 -0.17 -19.09 -0.94
CA LEU A 247 0.22 -17.70 -1.17
C LEU A 247 -0.93 -16.86 -1.73
N VAL A 248 -1.63 -17.37 -2.76
CA VAL A 248 -2.81 -16.71 -3.33
C VAL A 248 -3.94 -16.63 -2.30
N ALA A 249 -4.15 -17.68 -1.51
CA ALA A 249 -5.17 -17.70 -0.46
C ALA A 249 -4.91 -16.67 0.65
N VAL A 250 -3.65 -16.55 1.09
CA VAL A 250 -3.23 -15.50 2.04
C VAL A 250 -3.43 -14.13 1.42
N HIS A 251 -3.02 -13.93 0.15
CA HIS A 251 -3.25 -12.67 -0.54
C HIS A 251 -4.74 -12.31 -0.57
N HIS A 252 -5.61 -13.23 -1.00
CA HIS A 252 -7.06 -12.98 -1.05
C HIS A 252 -7.67 -12.71 0.33
N ARG A 253 -7.19 -13.40 1.37
CA ARG A 253 -7.66 -13.20 2.74
C ARG A 253 -7.47 -11.77 3.23
N TYR A 254 -6.35 -11.13 2.86
CA TYR A 254 -5.99 -9.79 3.35
C TYR A 254 -6.21 -8.66 2.34
N HIS A 255 -6.22 -8.96 1.04
CA HIS A 255 -6.34 -7.95 -0.02
C HIS A 255 -7.56 -8.13 -0.93
N GLY A 256 -8.32 -9.22 -0.77
CA GLY A 256 -9.41 -9.58 -1.69
C GLY A 256 -8.90 -10.15 -3.02
N ALA A 257 -9.78 -10.28 -4.01
CA ALA A 257 -9.49 -10.97 -5.27
C ALA A 257 -8.52 -10.22 -6.22
N MET A 258 -8.16 -8.97 -5.92
CA MET A 258 -7.34 -8.15 -6.82
C MET A 258 -5.86 -8.50 -6.73
N LEU A 259 -5.39 -9.38 -7.62
CA LEU A 259 -3.96 -9.63 -7.80
C LEU A 259 -3.32 -8.57 -8.72
N PRO A 260 -2.18 -7.97 -8.33
CA PRO A 260 -1.39 -7.12 -9.22
C PRO A 260 -1.03 -7.82 -10.53
N ILE A 261 -1.06 -7.07 -11.64
CA ILE A 261 -0.74 -7.59 -12.99
C ILE A 261 0.65 -8.24 -13.05
N SER A 262 1.65 -7.69 -12.32
CA SER A 262 2.97 -8.31 -12.20
C SER A 262 2.92 -9.71 -11.58
N ILE A 263 2.19 -9.85 -10.47
CA ILE A 263 2.02 -11.15 -9.80
C ILE A 263 1.33 -12.10 -10.76
N LEU A 264 0.23 -11.65 -11.39
CA LEU A 264 -0.49 -12.43 -12.39
C LEU A 264 0.43 -12.91 -13.54
N ALA A 265 1.22 -12.03 -14.12
CA ALA A 265 2.15 -12.36 -15.21
C ALA A 265 3.22 -13.38 -14.76
N VAL A 266 3.74 -13.25 -13.54
CA VAL A 266 4.66 -14.24 -12.96
C VAL A 266 3.96 -15.58 -12.77
N LEU A 267 2.74 -15.61 -12.23
CA LEU A 267 1.98 -16.85 -12.05
C LEU A 267 1.69 -17.54 -13.38
N VAL A 268 1.29 -16.78 -14.41
CA VAL A 268 1.07 -17.30 -15.77
C VAL A 268 2.36 -17.82 -16.37
N GLY A 269 3.47 -17.08 -16.27
CA GLY A 269 4.78 -17.50 -16.76
C GLY A 269 5.27 -18.79 -16.10
N LEU A 270 5.08 -18.91 -14.78
CA LEU A 270 5.41 -20.11 -14.01
C LEU A 270 4.55 -21.31 -14.42
N CYS A 271 3.24 -21.11 -14.64
CA CYS A 271 2.35 -22.16 -15.14
C CYS A 271 2.72 -22.60 -16.56
N ALA A 272 3.07 -21.65 -17.43
CA ALA A 272 3.48 -21.91 -18.81
C ALA A 272 4.83 -22.65 -18.86
N PHE A 273 5.81 -22.25 -18.06
CA PHE A 273 7.11 -22.92 -17.95
C PHE A 273 6.96 -24.37 -17.45
N ALA A 274 6.15 -24.57 -16.41
CA ALA A 274 5.84 -25.91 -15.90
C ALA A 274 5.15 -26.80 -16.95
N SER A 275 4.31 -26.22 -17.81
CA SER A 275 3.62 -26.93 -18.90
C SER A 275 4.55 -27.23 -20.09
N ALA A 276 5.44 -26.31 -20.45
CA ALA A 276 6.40 -26.46 -21.55
C ALA A 276 7.50 -27.49 -21.24
N ALA A 277 7.86 -27.66 -19.97
CA ALA A 277 8.81 -28.69 -19.54
C ALA A 277 8.28 -30.13 -19.68
N THR A 278 7.03 -30.32 -20.14
CA THR A 278 6.36 -31.63 -20.21
C THR A 278 5.82 -31.97 -21.60
N HIS A 279 6.55 -32.81 -22.36
CA HIS A 279 6.29 -33.14 -23.77
C HIS A 279 5.13 -34.12 -24.08
N SER A 280 4.13 -34.35 -23.20
CA SER A 280 3.06 -35.33 -23.50
C SER A 280 1.66 -34.71 -23.62
N THR A 281 0.97 -35.07 -24.69
CA THR A 281 -0.30 -34.51 -25.19
C THR A 281 -1.51 -34.65 -24.26
N LEU A 282 -1.46 -35.55 -23.26
CA LEU A 282 -2.51 -35.68 -22.24
C LEU A 282 -2.50 -34.54 -21.19
N ARG A 283 -1.49 -33.65 -21.20
CA ARG A 283 -1.18 -32.71 -20.10
C ARG A 283 -1.70 -31.29 -20.26
N VAL A 284 -2.24 -30.93 -21.44
CA VAL A 284 -2.77 -29.58 -21.72
C VAL A 284 -3.95 -29.23 -20.80
N HIS A 285 -4.73 -30.21 -20.36
CA HIS A 285 -5.89 -29.98 -19.49
C HIS A 285 -5.55 -29.51 -18.06
N GLY A 286 -4.40 -29.91 -17.49
CA GLY A 286 -4.01 -29.50 -16.14
C GLY A 286 -3.55 -28.04 -16.05
N GLY A 287 -2.77 -27.59 -17.03
CA GLY A 287 -2.36 -26.18 -17.16
C GLY A 287 -3.53 -25.26 -17.52
N VAL A 288 -4.41 -25.71 -18.41
CA VAL A 288 -5.64 -24.98 -18.77
C VAL A 288 -6.59 -24.87 -17.58
N ALA A 289 -6.73 -25.89 -16.73
CA ALA A 289 -7.54 -25.81 -15.52
C ALA A 289 -6.97 -24.82 -14.48
N ALA A 290 -5.64 -24.75 -14.32
CA ALA A 290 -5.00 -23.78 -13.44
C ALA A 290 -5.14 -22.33 -13.95
N VAL A 291 -4.98 -22.12 -15.26
CA VAL A 291 -5.23 -20.82 -15.91
C VAL A 291 -6.71 -20.43 -15.83
N ALA A 292 -7.62 -21.38 -16.05
CA ALA A 292 -9.06 -21.20 -15.91
C ALA A 292 -9.46 -20.84 -14.46
N ALA A 293 -8.86 -21.50 -13.47
CA ALA A 293 -9.03 -21.18 -12.05
C ALA A 293 -8.48 -19.79 -11.69
N LEU A 294 -7.35 -19.40 -12.28
CA LEU A 294 -6.83 -18.04 -12.17
C LEU A 294 -7.81 -17.02 -12.76
N THR A 295 -8.35 -17.27 -13.96
CA THR A 295 -9.36 -16.40 -14.56
C THR A 295 -10.65 -16.34 -13.75
N THR A 296 -11.13 -17.44 -13.17
CA THR A 296 -12.31 -17.41 -12.28
C THR A 296 -12.03 -16.68 -10.98
N SER A 297 -10.81 -16.73 -10.43
CA SER A 297 -10.44 -15.91 -9.28
C SER A 297 -10.28 -14.42 -9.58
N LEU A 298 -9.88 -14.06 -10.81
CA LEU A 298 -9.70 -12.68 -11.26
C LEU A 298 -11.01 -12.00 -11.66
N PHE A 299 -11.99 -12.77 -12.14
CA PHE A 299 -13.30 -12.29 -12.59
C PHE A 299 -14.43 -12.58 -11.60
N ALA A 300 -14.15 -13.15 -10.43
CA ALA A 300 -15.09 -13.16 -9.31
C ALA A 300 -15.15 -11.76 -8.68
N THR A 301 -15.82 -10.83 -9.36
CA THR A 301 -16.31 -9.59 -8.77
C THR A 301 -17.31 -9.94 -7.68
N PRO A 302 -17.14 -9.50 -6.42
CA PRO A 302 -18.31 -9.14 -5.65
C PRO A 302 -18.74 -7.78 -6.20
N ASP A 303 -19.76 -7.80 -7.05
CA ASP A 303 -20.71 -6.69 -7.02
C ASP A 303 -21.16 -6.56 -5.56
N HIS A 304 -21.03 -5.36 -5.01
CA HIS A 304 -21.32 -4.97 -3.62
C HIS A 304 -20.23 -5.32 -2.59
N PHE A 305 -19.48 -4.30 -2.14
CA PHE A 305 -19.66 -3.61 -0.84
C PHE A 305 -18.64 -2.46 -0.71
#